data_AF-A0A938R729-F1
#
_entry.id   AF-A0A938R729-F1
#
_cell.length_a   1.000
_cell.length_b   1.000
_cell.length_c   1.000
_cell.angle_alpha   90.00
_cell.angle_beta   90.00
_cell.angle_gamma   90.00
#
_symmetry.space_group_name_H-M   'P 1'
#
loop_
_entity.id
_entity.type
_entity.pdbx_description
1 polymer ?
#
loop_
_entity_poly.entity_id
_entity_poly.type
_entity_poly.pdbx_seq_one_letter_code
_entity_poly.pdbx_strand_id
1 'polypeptide(L)' 'MIHQVQSEVKGRFVFLRHDQQNLDGLIVVNGCFRACATEDLKVREVPCYSIAEKSDFENLTGWLCAFEQSGTKR' A
#
# COMPACT_ATOMS: atom_id res chain seq x y z
N MET A 1 0.20 6.48 -12.02
CA MET A 1 0.87 5.67 -10.99
C MET A 1 -0.15 4.85 -10.18
N ILE A 2 -1.06 5.49 -9.43
CA ILE A 2 -2.12 4.78 -8.66
C ILE A 2 -3.01 3.86 -9.52
N HIS A 3 -3.44 4.30 -10.71
CA HIS A 3 -4.28 3.48 -11.61
C HIS A 3 -3.56 2.23 -12.14
N GLN A 4 -2.24 2.28 -12.28
CA GLN A 4 -1.45 1.13 -12.71
C GLN A 4 -1.42 0.08 -11.58
N VAL A 5 -1.17 0.51 -10.33
CA VAL A 5 -1.26 -0.36 -9.14
C VAL A 5 -2.64 -1.02 -9.08
N GLN A 6 -3.70 -0.22 -9.19
CA GLN A 6 -5.08 -0.72 -9.14
C GLN A 6 -5.38 -1.73 -10.25
N SER A 7 -4.80 -1.56 -11.44
CA SER A 7 -4.98 -2.47 -12.56
C SER A 7 -4.24 -3.79 -12.36
N GLU A 8 -3.01 -3.75 -11.83
CA GLU A 8 -2.17 -4.95 -11.64
C GLU A 8 -2.72 -5.89 -10.57
N VAL A 9 -3.35 -5.34 -9.53
CA VAL A 9 -3.92 -6.15 -8.43
C VAL A 9 -5.44 -6.15 -8.40
N LYS A 10 -6.05 -5.78 -9.53
CA LYS A 10 -7.51 -5.72 -9.70
C LYS A 10 -8.14 -7.07 -9.37
N GLY A 11 -9.10 -7.06 -8.46
CA GLY A 11 -9.85 -8.25 -8.04
C GLY A 11 -9.19 -9.06 -6.92
N ARG A 12 -7.98 -8.69 -6.46
CA ARG A 12 -7.33 -9.29 -5.28
C ARG A 12 -7.42 -8.40 -4.04
N PHE A 13 -7.42 -7.08 -4.23
CA PHE A 13 -7.49 -6.10 -3.14
C PHE A 13 -8.59 -5.07 -3.38
N VAL A 14 -9.17 -4.58 -2.29
CA VAL A 14 -10.09 -3.44 -2.28
C VAL A 14 -9.30 -2.19 -1.92
N PHE A 15 -9.30 -1.20 -2.81
CA PHE A 15 -8.66 0.08 -2.56
C PHE A 15 -9.62 1.02 -1.86
N LEU A 16 -9.32 1.34 -0.61
CA LEU A 16 -10.05 2.27 0.22
C LEU A 16 -9.26 3.58 0.38
N ARG A 17 -9.95 4.67 0.73
CA ARG A 17 -9.26 5.89 1.13
C ARG A 17 -8.61 5.72 2.50
N HIS A 18 -7.50 6.41 2.73
CA HIS A 18 -6.71 6.30 3.97
C HIS A 18 -7.48 6.71 5.25
N ASP A 19 -8.59 7.45 5.11
CA ASP A 19 -9.47 7.89 6.19
C ASP A 19 -10.57 6.88 6.53
N GLN A 20 -10.65 5.75 5.83
CA GLN A 20 -11.58 4.68 6.12
C GLN A 20 -11.01 3.74 7.20
N GLN A 21 -11.90 3.24 8.07
CA GLN A 21 -11.53 2.28 9.11
C GLN A 21 -11.32 0.88 8.51
N ASN A 22 -10.46 0.07 9.14
CA ASN A 22 -10.10 -1.31 8.76
C ASN A 22 -9.26 -1.44 7.47
N LEU A 23 -8.15 -0.71 7.41
CA LEU A 23 -7.15 -0.93 6.38
C LEU A 23 -6.19 -2.05 6.84
N ASP A 24 -6.01 -3.06 6.00
CA ASP A 24 -5.00 -4.11 6.23
C ASP A 24 -3.59 -3.63 5.85
N GLY A 25 -3.51 -2.64 4.96
CA GLY A 25 -2.27 -2.04 4.48
C GLY A 25 -2.49 -0.64 3.94
N LEU A 26 -1.47 0.20 4.02
CA LEU A 26 -1.44 1.53 3.41
C LEU A 26 -0.41 1.56 2.28
N ILE A 27 -0.83 2.01 1.10
CA ILE A 27 0.09 2.29 -0.01
C ILE A 27 0.16 3.80 -0.18
N VAL A 28 1.35 4.34 -0.03
CA VAL A 28 1.64 5.75 -0.24
C VAL A 28 2.34 5.90 -1.58
N VAL A 29 1.73 6.68 -2.48
CA VAL A 29 2.29 6.95 -3.80
C VAL A 29 2.74 8.40 -3.81
N ASN A 30 3.96 8.64 -3.33
CA ASN A 30 4.57 9.97 -3.31
C ASN A 30 5.88 9.91 -4.07
N GLY A 31 6.09 10.79 -5.05
CA GLY A 31 7.35 10.91 -5.81
C GLY A 31 8.56 11.38 -4.99
N CYS A 32 8.56 11.16 -3.67
CA CYS A 32 9.62 11.45 -2.74
C CYS A 32 9.78 10.26 -1.79
N PHE A 33 10.99 9.71 -1.70
CA PHE A 33 11.38 8.59 -0.82
C PHE A 33 11.19 8.83 0.68
N ARG A 34 10.70 10.00 1.11
CA ARG A 34 10.68 10.35 2.52
C ARG A 34 9.46 9.80 3.24
N ALA A 35 9.77 9.05 4.30
CA ALA A 35 8.93 8.69 5.44
C ALA A 35 8.05 9.83 6.02
N CYS A 36 8.24 11.08 5.58
CA CYS A 36 7.40 12.23 5.93
C CYS A 36 5.94 12.09 5.45
N ALA A 37 5.68 11.30 4.42
CA ALA A 37 4.30 11.07 3.96
C ALA A 37 3.43 10.32 4.99
N THR A 38 4.07 9.60 5.92
CA THR A 38 3.41 8.81 6.97
C THR A 38 3.38 9.50 8.33
N GLU A 39 4.02 10.66 8.51
CA GLU A 39 4.03 11.37 9.81
C GLU A 39 2.69 12.06 10.12
N ASP A 40 1.99 12.57 9.11
CA ASP A 40 0.65 13.17 9.25
C ASP A 40 -0.49 12.14 9.18
N LEU A 41 -0.21 10.99 8.58
CA LEU A 41 -1.15 9.89 8.52
C LEU A 41 -1.03 9.15 9.87
N LYS A 42 -2.05 9.22 10.72
CA LYS A 42 -2.14 8.50 12.02
C LYS A 42 -2.17 6.96 11.85
N VAL A 43 -1.23 6.41 11.11
CA VAL A 43 -1.19 5.04 10.57
C VAL A 43 -0.21 4.20 11.38
N ARG A 44 -0.09 4.47 12.69
CA ARG A 44 0.86 3.76 13.55
C ARG A 44 0.61 2.26 13.67
N GLU A 45 -0.54 1.77 13.23
CA GLU A 45 -0.93 0.36 13.39
C GLU A 45 -1.12 -0.40 12.06
N VAL A 46 -1.08 0.29 10.92
CA VAL A 46 -1.28 -0.37 9.62
C VAL A 46 0.06 -0.42 8.86
N PRO A 47 0.49 -1.59 8.39
CA PRO A 47 1.68 -1.73 7.58
C PRO A 47 1.65 -0.81 6.35
N CYS A 48 2.73 -0.09 6.12
CA CYS A 48 2.81 0.92 5.07
C CYS A 48 3.89 0.59 4.04
N TYR A 49 3.57 0.78 2.76
CA TYR A 49 4.50 0.71 1.65
C TYR A 49 4.52 2.03 0.87
N SER A 50 5.70 2.58 0.61
CA SER A 50 5.86 3.82 -0.14
C SER A 50 6.44 3.56 -1.53
N ILE A 51 5.84 4.16 -2.55
CA ILE A 51 6.26 4.07 -3.94
C ILE A 51 6.71 5.46 -4.37
N ALA A 52 7.99 5.60 -4.73
CA ALA A 52 8.56 6.86 -5.20
C ALA A 52 8.77 6.86 -6.71
N GLU A 53 9.11 5.71 -7.28
CA GLU A 53 9.43 5.56 -8.69
C GLU A 53 8.68 4.39 -9.32
N LYS A 54 8.70 4.32 -10.66
CA LYS A 54 8.04 3.22 -11.40
C LYS A 54 8.70 1.87 -11.14
N SER A 55 9.99 1.83 -10.85
CA SER A 55 10.75 0.63 -10.47
C SER A 55 10.26 0.01 -9.16
N ASP A 56 9.69 0.80 -8.25
CA ASP A 56 9.17 0.32 -6.96
C ASP A 56 7.88 -0.51 -7.09
N PHE A 57 7.27 -0.54 -8.29
CA PHE A 57 6.05 -1.31 -8.55
C PHE A 57 6.24 -2.81 -8.48
N GLU A 58 7.38 -3.31 -8.96
CA GLU A 58 7.68 -4.75 -8.89
C GLU A 58 7.80 -5.19 -7.43
N ASN A 59 8.40 -4.33 -6.60
CA ASN A 59 8.54 -4.56 -5.17
C ASN A 59 7.21 -4.45 -4.42
N LEU A 60 6.31 -3.54 -4.82
CA LEU A 60 4.95 -3.44 -4.29
C LEU A 60 4.18 -4.75 -4.48
N THR A 61 4.28 -5.36 -5.66
CA THR A 61 3.56 -6.60 -5.97
C THR A 61 4.02 -7.74 -5.05
N GLY A 62 5.34 -7.85 -4.82
CA GLY A 62 5.90 -8.81 -3.87
C GLY A 62 5.41 -8.56 -2.43
N TRP A 63 5.37 -7.28 -2.01
CA TRP A 63 4.84 -6.89 -0.70
C TRP A 63 3.36 -7.25 -0.55
N LEU A 64 2.52 -6.99 -1.56
CA LEU A 64 1.10 -7.34 -1.57
C LEU A 64 0.86 -8.86 -1.53
N CYS A 65 1.65 -9.66 -2.24
CA CYS A 65 1.58 -11.12 -2.16
C CYS A 65 1.93 -11.65 -0.76
N ALA A 66 2.87 -11.00 -0.06
CA ALA A 66 3.18 -11.33 1.34
C ALA A 66 2.03 -10.92 2.30
N PHE A 67 1.31 -9.85 1.97
CA PHE A 67 0.10 -9.44 2.68
C PHE A 67 -1.02 -10.47 2.56
N GLU A 68 -1.30 -10.94 1.34
CA GLU A 68 -2.31 -11.97 1.08
C GLU A 68 -2.06 -13.25 1.89
N GLN A 69 -0.80 -13.67 2.01
CA GLN A 69 -0.41 -14.86 2.78
C GLN A 69 -0.55 -14.65 4.30
N SER A 70 -0.24 -13.45 4.81
CA SER A 70 -0.34 -13.14 6.23
C SER A 70 -1.77 -12.83 6.70
N GLY A 71 -2.68 -12.47 5.78
CA GLY A 71 -4.11 -12.30 6.02
C GLY A 71 -4.89 -13.58 6.34
N THR A 72 -4.26 -14.76 6.29
CA THR A 72 -4.90 -16.07 6.57
C THR A 72 -4.98 -16.39 8.08
N LYS A 73 -4.81 -15.40 8.96
CA LYS A 73 -4.97 -15.56 10.42
C LYS A 73 -5.82 -14.43 11.00
N ARG A 74 -7.11 -14.41 10.71
CA ARG A 74 -8.13 -13.84 11.59
C ARG A 74 -9.38 -14.70 11.58
#